data_AF-A0A7Y2MHP5-F1
#
_entry.id   AF-A0A7Y2MHP5-F1
#
_cell.length_a   1.000
_cell.length_b   1.000
_cell.length_c   1.000
_cell.angle_alpha   90.00
_cell.angle_beta   90.00
_cell.angle_gamma   90.00
#
_symmetry.space_group_name_H-M   'P 1'
#
loop_
_entity.id
_entity.type
_entity.pdbx_description
1 polymer ?
#
loop_
_entity_poly.entity_id
_entity_poly.type
_entity_poly.pdbx_seq_one_letter_code
_entity_poly.pdbx_strand_id
1 'polypeptide(L)'
;MTQLVDWKSSSYRPPSLDLKPRAHDCDISVRLLTRDIDQPALSLAWQARHGLLDVFELGDRSGAARAALSKAIADDYQAQTAGLSILECLAVSNPAIAIRYVEDLNDLAWQGSSVIRYAAQNVLQQLELEIPSAPAKVPLPAFYRLHFPETPKPEISLSGDVTPPGEPLPDTEDPFDLTRMYHHVLKRLASDVELSFDNLVRRMAQLMRIVAPPETWSAKIEREIYRHNERIGLKLTYRRPRSLVAQHAFGLLVSELCDAEVVEWIPTYVREILVVADPPGNLVNILPRPDWLYIPAAEELGKYP
;
A
#
# COMPACT_ATOMS: atom_id res chain seq x y z
N MET A 1 7.46 -28.69 -21.81
CA MET A 1 7.15 -27.48 -22.60
C MET A 1 5.63 -27.37 -22.64
N THR A 2 5.06 -26.49 -21.81
CA THR A 2 3.61 -26.31 -21.73
C THR A 2 3.30 -25.03 -22.49
N GLN A 3 2.83 -25.15 -23.73
CA GLN A 3 2.39 -24.00 -24.54
C GLN A 3 1.27 -23.28 -23.79
N LEU A 4 1.45 -21.96 -23.59
CA LEU A 4 0.37 -21.06 -23.20
C LEU A 4 -0.70 -21.12 -24.29
N VAL A 5 -1.90 -21.56 -23.92
CA VAL A 5 -3.05 -21.66 -24.83
C VAL A 5 -3.44 -20.24 -25.24
N ASP A 6 -3.42 -19.98 -26.55
CA ASP A 6 -3.95 -18.74 -27.12
C ASP A 6 -5.47 -18.73 -26.96
N TRP A 7 -5.95 -17.96 -25.98
CA TRP A 7 -7.37 -17.87 -25.61
C TRP A 7 -8.26 -17.41 -26.77
N LYS A 8 -7.71 -16.71 -27.78
CA LYS A 8 -8.48 -16.32 -28.97
C LYS A 8 -8.85 -17.51 -29.86
N SER A 9 -8.09 -18.60 -29.80
CA SER A 9 -8.32 -19.83 -30.56
C SER A 9 -9.06 -20.92 -29.79
N SER A 10 -9.33 -20.69 -28.49
CA SER A 10 -9.97 -21.66 -27.62
C SER A 10 -11.45 -21.81 -27.95
N SER A 11 -11.90 -23.04 -28.18
CA SER A 11 -13.33 -23.39 -28.31
C SER A 11 -14.08 -23.30 -26.97
N TYR A 12 -13.39 -22.99 -25.88
CA TYR A 12 -13.98 -22.80 -24.57
C TYR A 12 -14.82 -21.52 -24.56
N ARG A 13 -16.14 -21.69 -24.63
CA ARG A 13 -17.06 -20.64 -24.18
C ARG A 13 -17.29 -20.85 -22.69
N PRO A 14 -17.01 -19.84 -21.84
CA PRO A 14 -17.39 -19.95 -20.44
C PRO A 14 -18.89 -20.24 -20.36
N PRO A 15 -19.33 -21.14 -19.46
CA PRO A 15 -20.74 -21.49 -19.34
C PRO A 15 -21.56 -20.22 -19.09
N SER A 16 -22.68 -20.07 -19.80
CA SER A 16 -23.64 -19.00 -19.54
C SER A 16 -24.32 -19.27 -18.20
N LEU A 17 -23.70 -18.79 -17.12
CA LEU A 17 -24.28 -18.82 -15.80
C LEU A 17 -25.30 -17.68 -15.75
N ASP A 18 -26.60 -18.01 -15.66
CA ASP A 18 -27.65 -17.04 -15.31
C ASP A 18 -27.50 -16.68 -13.83
N LEU A 19 -26.49 -15.87 -13.53
CA LEU A 19 -26.22 -15.34 -12.21
C LEU A 19 -27.14 -14.15 -11.96
N LYS A 20 -28.45 -14.40 -11.86
CA LYS A 20 -29.32 -13.42 -11.19
C LYS A 20 -28.88 -13.39 -9.73
N PRO A 21 -28.26 -12.29 -9.24
CA PRO A 21 -27.72 -12.27 -7.89
C PRO A 21 -28.87 -12.43 -6.91
N ARG A 22 -28.83 -13.46 -6.05
CA ARG A 22 -29.67 -13.47 -4.85
C ARG A 22 -29.08 -12.48 -3.86
N ALA A 23 -29.89 -11.92 -2.96
CA ALA A 23 -29.42 -10.95 -1.97
C ALA A 23 -28.20 -11.46 -1.17
N HIS A 24 -28.14 -12.77 -0.91
CA HIS A 24 -27.01 -13.42 -0.23
C HIS A 24 -25.73 -13.53 -1.09
N ASP A 25 -25.86 -13.58 -2.43
CA ASP A 25 -24.74 -13.71 -3.36
C ASP A 25 -23.99 -12.38 -3.52
N CYS A 26 -24.70 -11.24 -3.40
CA CYS A 26 -24.10 -9.92 -3.33
C CYS A 26 -23.14 -9.80 -2.13
N ASP A 27 -23.55 -10.32 -0.97
CA ASP A 27 -22.70 -10.29 0.22
C ASP A 27 -21.45 -11.15 0.07
N ILE A 28 -21.52 -12.31 -0.60
CA ILE A 28 -20.33 -13.13 -0.88
C ILE A 28 -19.38 -12.41 -1.83
N SER A 29 -19.91 -11.78 -2.88
CA SER A 29 -19.10 -11.04 -3.86
C SER A 29 -18.38 -9.87 -3.21
N VAL A 30 -19.10 -9.06 -2.41
CA VAL A 30 -18.52 -7.97 -1.63
C VAL A 30 -17.46 -8.49 -0.67
N ARG A 31 -17.67 -9.63 0.00
CA ARG A 31 -16.67 -10.22 0.89
C ARG A 31 -15.40 -10.66 0.16
N LEU A 32 -15.52 -11.22 -1.05
CA LEU A 32 -14.36 -11.60 -1.86
C LEU A 32 -13.59 -10.37 -2.33
N LEU A 33 -14.29 -9.33 -2.81
CA LEU A 33 -13.68 -8.06 -3.19
C LEU A 33 -12.97 -7.44 -1.98
N THR A 34 -13.65 -7.35 -0.84
CA THR A 34 -13.11 -6.76 0.40
C THR A 34 -11.89 -7.50 0.91
N ARG A 35 -11.85 -8.84 0.79
CA ARG A 35 -10.66 -9.63 1.15
C ARG A 35 -9.44 -9.21 0.34
N ASP A 36 -9.64 -8.73 -0.88
CA ASP A 36 -8.58 -8.55 -1.85
C ASP A 36 -8.16 -7.08 -2.07
N ILE A 37 -8.79 -6.10 -1.41
CA ILE A 37 -8.54 -4.65 -1.64
C ILE A 37 -7.11 -4.19 -1.30
N ASP A 38 -6.45 -4.89 -0.39
CA ASP A 38 -5.09 -4.62 0.11
C ASP A 38 -4.08 -5.67 -0.37
N GLN A 39 -4.45 -6.50 -1.35
CA GLN A 39 -3.60 -7.58 -1.84
C GLN A 39 -2.23 -7.05 -2.30
N PRO A 40 -1.13 -7.71 -1.87
CA PRO A 40 0.21 -7.31 -2.28
C PRO A 40 0.42 -7.36 -3.81
N ALA A 41 -0.33 -8.19 -4.52
CA ALA A 41 -0.40 -8.19 -5.97
C ALA A 41 -1.28 -7.03 -6.45
N LEU A 42 -0.65 -5.93 -6.89
CA LEU A 42 -1.35 -4.67 -7.18
C LEU A 42 -2.46 -4.79 -8.23
N SER A 43 -2.30 -5.64 -9.23
CA SER A 43 -3.35 -5.85 -10.23
C SER A 43 -4.59 -6.51 -9.63
N LEU A 44 -4.42 -7.42 -8.65
CA LEU A 44 -5.55 -8.04 -7.95
C LEU A 44 -6.22 -7.02 -7.02
N ALA A 45 -5.44 -6.27 -6.24
CA ALA A 45 -5.97 -5.19 -5.40
C ALA A 45 -6.69 -4.11 -6.21
N TRP A 46 -6.18 -3.79 -7.40
CA TRP A 46 -6.85 -2.89 -8.34
C TRP A 46 -8.20 -3.43 -8.78
N GLN A 47 -8.28 -4.69 -9.24
CA GLN A 47 -9.54 -5.32 -9.66
C GLN A 47 -10.55 -5.39 -8.50
N ALA A 48 -10.07 -5.70 -7.30
CA ALA A 48 -10.91 -5.78 -6.10
C ALA A 48 -11.50 -4.40 -5.73
N ARG A 49 -10.68 -3.35 -5.76
CA ARG A 49 -11.11 -1.97 -5.49
C ARG A 49 -12.05 -1.45 -6.58
N HIS A 50 -11.71 -1.68 -7.85
CA HIS A 50 -12.55 -1.32 -9.01
C HIS A 50 -13.92 -2.01 -8.90
N GLY A 51 -13.96 -3.32 -8.66
CA GLY A 51 -15.23 -4.04 -8.47
C GLY A 51 -16.04 -3.57 -7.26
N LEU A 52 -15.40 -3.09 -6.19
CA LEU A 52 -16.12 -2.49 -5.06
C LEU A 52 -16.71 -1.12 -5.42
N LEU A 53 -16.01 -0.32 -6.24
CA LEU A 53 -16.54 0.93 -6.78
C LEU A 53 -17.77 0.68 -7.66
N ASP A 54 -17.75 -0.36 -8.52
CA ASP A 54 -18.92 -0.77 -9.31
C ASP A 54 -20.12 -1.11 -8.41
N VAL A 55 -19.91 -1.78 -7.26
CA VAL A 55 -20.99 -2.07 -6.29
C VAL A 55 -21.59 -0.78 -5.71
N PHE A 56 -20.76 0.23 -5.45
CA PHE A 56 -21.25 1.55 -5.00
C PHE A 56 -22.04 2.26 -6.10
N GLU A 57 -21.60 2.20 -7.36
CA GLU A 57 -22.33 2.77 -8.50
C GLU A 57 -23.70 2.09 -8.70
N LEU A 58 -23.79 0.77 -8.47
CA LEU A 58 -25.04 0.01 -8.49
C LEU A 58 -25.93 0.23 -7.25
N GLY A 59 -25.45 0.99 -6.26
CA GLY A 59 -26.23 1.50 -5.13
C GLY A 59 -26.20 0.69 -3.85
N ASP A 60 -25.21 -0.21 -3.65
CA ASP A 60 -24.97 -0.97 -2.40
C ASP A 60 -26.23 -1.31 -1.60
N ARG A 61 -27.09 -2.17 -2.18
CA ARG A 61 -28.44 -2.46 -1.66
C ARG A 61 -28.44 -3.15 -0.29
N SER A 62 -27.45 -4.00 -0.01
CA SER A 62 -27.35 -4.71 1.27
C SER A 62 -26.64 -3.89 2.36
N GLY A 63 -25.95 -2.81 1.99
CA GLY A 63 -25.09 -2.06 2.92
C GLY A 63 -23.74 -2.75 3.19
N ALA A 64 -23.48 -3.91 2.56
CA ALA A 64 -22.28 -4.69 2.81
C ALA A 64 -21.01 -3.97 2.34
N ALA A 65 -21.07 -3.24 1.23
CA ALA A 65 -19.90 -2.50 0.73
C ALA A 65 -19.55 -1.34 1.67
N ARG A 66 -20.56 -0.62 2.17
CA ARG A 66 -20.36 0.41 3.21
C ARG A 66 -19.77 -0.17 4.50
N ALA A 67 -20.31 -1.29 4.99
CA ALA A 67 -19.80 -1.94 6.19
C ALA A 67 -18.35 -2.41 6.02
N ALA A 68 -18.01 -2.96 4.85
CA ALA A 68 -16.66 -3.35 4.49
C ALA A 68 -15.69 -2.16 4.46
N LEU A 69 -16.11 -1.04 3.85
CA LEU A 69 -15.31 0.18 3.77
C LEU A 69 -15.08 0.79 5.15
N SER A 70 -16.13 0.92 5.97
CA SER A 70 -16.01 1.39 7.36
C SER A 70 -15.08 0.51 8.18
N LYS A 71 -15.15 -0.82 8.00
CA LYS A 71 -14.23 -1.74 8.65
C LYS A 71 -12.79 -1.46 8.20
N ALA A 72 -12.53 -1.38 6.89
CA ALA A 72 -11.18 -1.15 6.36
C ALA A 72 -10.54 0.15 6.89
N ILE A 73 -11.33 1.22 7.00
CA ILE A 73 -10.89 2.53 7.54
C ILE A 73 -10.55 2.46 9.05
N ALA A 74 -11.14 1.51 9.77
CA ALA A 74 -10.93 1.33 11.21
C ALA A 74 -9.92 0.21 11.56
N ASP A 75 -9.35 -0.48 10.57
CA ASP A 75 -8.49 -1.64 10.76
C ASP A 75 -6.99 -1.25 10.76
N ASP A 76 -6.10 -2.17 10.40
CA ASP A 76 -4.66 -1.90 10.31
C ASP A 76 -4.27 -0.92 9.18
N TYR A 77 -3.00 -0.49 9.19
CA TYR A 77 -2.45 0.48 8.25
C TYR A 77 -2.66 0.14 6.76
N GLN A 78 -2.60 -1.15 6.39
CA GLN A 78 -2.73 -1.59 5.00
C GLN A 78 -4.19 -1.50 4.56
N ALA A 79 -5.10 -2.03 5.38
CA ALA A 79 -6.54 -1.95 5.16
C ALA A 79 -7.02 -0.48 5.13
N GLN A 80 -6.51 0.35 6.03
CA GLN A 80 -6.81 1.80 6.06
C GLN A 80 -6.40 2.49 4.77
N THR A 81 -5.20 2.19 4.26
CA THR A 81 -4.71 2.77 3.00
C THR A 81 -5.56 2.32 1.81
N ALA A 82 -5.96 1.05 1.79
CA ALA A 82 -6.85 0.53 0.75
C ALA A 82 -8.25 1.16 0.80
N GLY A 83 -8.82 1.30 2.01
CA GLY A 83 -10.10 1.97 2.24
C GLY A 83 -10.08 3.45 1.84
N LEU A 84 -9.04 4.19 2.25
CA LEU A 84 -8.86 5.59 1.85
C LEU A 84 -8.67 5.74 0.34
N SER A 85 -7.98 4.79 -0.32
CA SER A 85 -7.88 4.79 -1.79
C SER A 85 -9.25 4.68 -2.47
N ILE A 86 -10.16 3.86 -1.91
CA ILE A 86 -11.54 3.72 -2.41
C ILE A 86 -12.32 5.01 -2.12
N LEU A 87 -12.18 5.61 -0.93
CA LEU A 87 -12.81 6.89 -0.61
C LEU A 87 -12.34 8.03 -1.52
N GLU A 88 -11.06 8.06 -1.90
CA GLU A 88 -10.54 9.07 -2.82
C GLU A 88 -11.16 8.92 -4.21
N CYS A 89 -11.35 7.69 -4.68
CA CYS A 89 -12.10 7.42 -5.92
C CYS A 89 -13.55 7.88 -5.79
N LEU A 90 -14.22 7.55 -4.68
CA LEU A 90 -15.61 7.94 -4.43
C LEU A 90 -15.77 9.45 -4.27
N ALA A 91 -14.80 10.16 -3.71
CA ALA A 91 -14.83 11.61 -3.63
C ALA A 91 -14.88 12.26 -5.01
N VAL A 92 -14.27 11.63 -6.02
CA VAL A 92 -14.31 12.08 -7.42
C VAL A 92 -15.56 11.60 -8.15
N SER A 93 -15.89 10.30 -8.07
CA SER A 93 -16.95 9.69 -8.88
C SER A 93 -18.35 9.79 -8.26
N ASN A 94 -18.46 9.75 -6.94
CA ASN A 94 -19.71 9.80 -6.19
C ASN A 94 -19.55 10.48 -4.81
N PRO A 95 -19.36 11.81 -4.77
CA PRO A 95 -19.06 12.54 -3.54
C PRO A 95 -20.08 12.32 -2.41
N ALA A 96 -21.34 12.04 -2.75
CA ALA A 96 -22.43 11.80 -1.80
C ALA A 96 -22.22 10.56 -0.91
N ILE A 97 -21.39 9.60 -1.36
CA ILE A 97 -21.00 8.44 -0.55
C ILE A 97 -19.82 8.82 0.35
N ALA A 98 -18.78 9.42 -0.22
CA ALA A 98 -17.57 9.80 0.51
C ALA A 98 -17.85 10.83 1.63
N ILE A 99 -18.78 11.75 1.44
CA ILE A 99 -19.15 12.77 2.44
C ILE A 99 -19.69 12.17 3.75
N ARG A 100 -20.13 10.91 3.73
CA ARG A 100 -20.61 10.20 4.93
C ARG A 100 -19.48 9.80 5.88
N TYR A 101 -18.25 9.83 5.40
CA TYR A 101 -17.04 9.45 6.14
C TYR A 101 -16.25 10.66 6.64
N VAL A 102 -16.82 11.88 6.59
CA VAL A 102 -16.12 13.11 6.99
C VAL A 102 -15.64 13.08 8.43
N GLU A 103 -16.41 12.49 9.35
CA GLU A 103 -15.97 12.34 10.75
C GLU A 103 -14.71 11.46 10.84
N ASP A 104 -14.72 10.28 10.21
CA ASP A 104 -13.55 9.40 10.15
C ASP A 104 -12.34 10.08 9.46
N LEU A 105 -12.59 10.82 8.38
CA LEU A 105 -11.56 11.55 7.65
C LEU A 105 -10.93 12.68 8.49
N ASN A 106 -11.75 13.38 9.27
CA ASN A 106 -11.25 14.43 10.18
C ASN A 106 -10.38 13.83 11.30
N ASP A 107 -10.78 12.67 11.84
CA ASP A 107 -9.98 11.97 12.84
C ASP A 107 -8.65 11.49 12.24
N LEU A 108 -8.67 10.95 11.02
CA LEU A 108 -7.48 10.43 10.33
C LEU A 108 -6.57 11.52 9.75
N ALA A 109 -7.06 12.75 9.56
CA ALA A 109 -6.30 13.84 8.94
C ALA A 109 -4.97 14.14 9.67
N TRP A 110 -4.91 13.88 10.98
CA TRP A 110 -3.72 14.09 11.81
C TRP A 110 -3.37 12.90 12.72
N GLN A 111 -3.97 11.73 12.50
CA GLN A 111 -3.69 10.53 13.27
C GLN A 111 -2.99 9.45 12.44
N GLY A 112 -2.19 8.62 13.10
CA GLY A 112 -1.47 7.52 12.45
C GLY A 112 -0.30 8.00 11.57
N SER A 113 -0.01 7.22 10.52
CA SER A 113 1.13 7.47 9.62
C SER A 113 0.85 8.56 8.59
N SER A 114 1.89 9.27 8.13
CA SER A 114 1.74 10.31 7.10
C SER A 114 1.12 9.79 5.80
N VAL A 115 1.20 8.49 5.50
CA VAL A 115 0.49 7.87 4.36
C VAL A 115 -1.03 8.00 4.52
N ILE A 116 -1.54 7.70 5.72
CA ILE A 116 -2.96 7.77 6.06
C ILE A 116 -3.41 9.22 6.14
N ARG A 117 -2.67 10.05 6.89
CA ARG A 117 -2.97 11.48 7.06
C ARG A 117 -3.07 12.19 5.71
N TYR A 118 -2.10 11.95 4.82
CA TYR A 118 -2.10 12.53 3.47
C TYR A 118 -3.30 12.07 2.64
N ALA A 119 -3.61 10.76 2.65
CA ALA A 119 -4.75 10.24 1.92
C ALA A 119 -6.08 10.79 2.45
N ALA A 120 -6.27 10.87 3.78
CA ALA A 120 -7.47 11.45 4.37
C ALA A 120 -7.62 12.95 4.01
N GLN A 121 -6.53 13.72 4.09
CA GLN A 121 -6.50 15.13 3.68
C GLN A 121 -6.80 15.30 2.19
N ASN A 122 -6.29 14.43 1.31
CA ASN A 122 -6.63 14.46 -0.11
C ASN A 122 -8.12 14.22 -0.33
N VAL A 123 -8.72 13.25 0.34
CA VAL A 123 -10.17 12.99 0.24
C VAL A 123 -10.97 14.24 0.66
N LEU A 124 -10.62 14.87 1.78
CA LEU A 124 -11.25 16.12 2.22
C LEU A 124 -11.10 17.25 1.18
N GLN A 125 -9.92 17.40 0.59
CA GLN A 125 -9.68 18.38 -0.48
C GLN A 125 -10.51 18.10 -1.73
N GLN A 126 -10.61 16.83 -2.16
CA GLN A 126 -11.44 16.43 -3.32
C GLN A 126 -12.93 16.68 -3.08
N LEU A 127 -13.36 16.61 -1.82
CA LEU A 127 -14.72 16.96 -1.40
C LEU A 127 -14.94 18.47 -1.21
N GLU A 128 -13.91 19.30 -1.49
CA GLU A 128 -13.92 20.75 -1.26
C GLU A 128 -14.22 21.13 0.22
N LEU A 129 -13.81 20.27 1.15
CA LEU A 129 -13.96 20.49 2.59
C LEU A 129 -12.69 21.04 3.21
N GLU A 130 -12.85 21.83 4.27
CA GLU A 130 -11.73 22.32 5.06
C GLU A 130 -11.03 21.16 5.77
N ILE A 131 -9.70 21.14 5.70
CA ILE A 131 -8.88 20.22 6.48
C ILE A 131 -8.89 20.72 7.93
N PRO A 132 -9.12 19.84 8.93
CA PRO A 132 -9.07 20.25 10.32
C PRO A 132 -7.71 20.83 10.67
N SER A 133 -7.69 21.82 11.58
CA SER A 133 -6.45 22.42 12.06
C SER A 133 -5.50 21.37 12.63
N ALA A 134 -4.21 21.52 12.34
CA ALA A 134 -3.19 20.63 12.90
C ALA A 134 -3.24 20.65 14.45
N PRO A 135 -3.00 19.50 15.10
CA PRO A 135 -2.96 19.43 16.55
C PRO A 135 -1.80 20.26 17.11
N ALA A 136 -1.85 20.51 18.42
CA ALA A 136 -0.76 21.19 19.10
C ALA A 136 0.55 20.40 18.97
N LYS A 137 1.65 21.14 18.86
CA LYS A 137 3.02 20.60 18.79
C LYS A 137 3.27 19.52 19.84
N VAL A 138 3.77 18.38 19.40
CA VAL A 138 4.20 17.28 20.26
C VAL A 138 5.72 17.30 20.36
N PRO A 139 6.33 17.23 21.57
CA PRO A 139 7.78 17.22 21.68
C PRO A 139 8.36 15.98 21.01
N LEU A 140 9.48 16.18 20.29
CA LEU A 140 10.20 15.08 19.64
C LEU A 140 10.61 14.02 20.69
N PRO A 141 10.41 12.72 20.41
CA PRO A 141 10.80 11.65 21.32
C PRO A 141 12.28 11.75 21.74
N ALA A 142 12.57 11.41 23.00
CA ALA A 142 13.95 11.45 23.52
C ALA A 142 14.93 10.57 22.72
N PHE A 143 14.41 9.57 21.99
CA PHE A 143 15.17 8.69 21.10
C PHE A 143 16.10 9.46 20.15
N TYR A 144 15.63 10.58 19.59
CA TYR A 144 16.39 11.36 18.62
C TYR A 144 17.60 12.08 19.22
N ARG A 145 17.69 12.15 20.55
CA ARG A 145 18.82 12.73 21.30
C ARG A 145 19.80 11.69 21.81
N LEU A 146 19.54 10.39 21.57
CA LEU A 146 20.44 9.33 22.00
C LEU A 146 21.69 9.30 21.12
N HIS A 147 22.81 9.00 21.74
CA HIS A 147 24.05 8.66 21.06
C HIS A 147 24.22 7.15 21.11
N PHE A 148 24.19 6.48 19.96
CA PHE A 148 24.42 5.05 19.88
C PHE A 148 25.91 4.75 19.68
N PRO A 149 26.45 3.70 20.33
CA PRO A 149 27.79 3.24 20.04
C PRO A 149 27.88 2.68 18.62
N GLU A 150 29.06 2.76 18.02
CA GLU A 150 29.33 2.08 16.75
C GLU A 150 29.01 0.59 16.89
N THR A 151 28.06 0.12 16.08
CA THR A 151 27.62 -1.28 16.12
C THR A 151 28.41 -2.05 15.08
N PRO A 152 28.98 -3.22 15.40
CA PRO A 152 29.61 -4.07 14.40
C PRO A 152 28.58 -4.43 13.32
N LYS A 153 28.99 -4.39 12.06
CA LYS A 153 28.14 -4.81 10.94
C LYS A 153 27.72 -6.27 11.16
N PRO A 154 26.45 -6.62 10.98
CA PRO A 154 26.00 -8.00 11.08
C PRO A 154 26.71 -8.89 10.04
N GLU A 155 26.85 -10.18 10.35
CA GLU A 155 27.46 -11.17 9.44
C GLU A 155 26.61 -11.38 8.17
N ILE A 156 25.30 -11.13 8.24
CA ILE A 156 24.36 -11.29 7.13
C ILE A 156 23.91 -9.90 6.70
N SER A 157 24.26 -9.51 5.48
CA SER A 157 23.74 -8.29 4.85
C SER A 157 22.66 -8.61 3.83
N LEU A 158 21.57 -7.86 3.83
CA LEU A 158 20.51 -7.89 2.81
C LEU A 158 20.94 -7.34 1.43
N SER A 159 22.23 -7.35 1.11
CA SER A 159 22.79 -6.89 -0.17
C SER A 159 22.22 -7.59 -1.42
N GLY A 160 21.45 -8.68 -1.26
CA GLY A 160 20.83 -9.41 -2.37
C GLY A 160 21.80 -10.29 -3.15
N ASP A 161 23.10 -10.04 -3.04
CA ASP A 161 24.18 -10.77 -3.73
C ASP A 161 24.22 -12.27 -3.40
N VAL A 162 23.66 -12.67 -2.25
CA VAL A 162 23.67 -14.05 -1.75
C VAL A 162 22.31 -14.75 -1.93
N THR A 163 21.25 -14.02 -2.26
CA THR A 163 19.89 -14.58 -2.35
C THR A 163 19.51 -14.88 -3.81
N PRO A 164 19.13 -16.12 -4.16
CA PRO A 164 18.68 -16.46 -5.50
C PRO A 164 17.51 -15.57 -5.97
N PRO A 165 17.41 -15.25 -7.27
CA PRO A 165 16.26 -14.55 -7.82
C PRO A 165 14.96 -15.26 -7.49
N GLY A 166 13.96 -14.51 -7.01
CA GLY A 166 12.64 -15.05 -6.64
C GLY A 166 12.55 -15.59 -5.21
N GLU A 167 13.67 -15.75 -4.49
CA GLU A 167 13.62 -16.11 -3.08
C GLU A 167 13.41 -14.88 -2.17
N PRO A 168 12.72 -15.05 -1.03
CA PRO A 168 12.65 -14.03 0.00
C PRO A 168 14.03 -13.73 0.59
N LEU A 169 14.27 -12.44 0.86
CA LEU A 169 15.45 -12.01 1.60
C LEU A 169 15.45 -12.61 3.01
N PRO A 170 16.62 -12.96 3.59
CA PRO A 170 16.67 -13.50 4.93
C PRO A 170 16.07 -12.52 5.96
N ASP A 171 15.63 -13.06 7.09
CA ASP A 171 15.18 -12.24 8.21
C ASP A 171 16.39 -11.61 8.90
N THR A 172 16.26 -10.35 9.32
CA THR A 172 17.31 -9.59 9.97
C THR A 172 16.70 -8.66 11.01
N GLU A 173 17.46 -8.41 12.08
CA GLU A 173 17.10 -7.43 13.10
C GLU A 173 17.90 -6.12 12.95
N ASP A 174 18.86 -6.07 12.02
CA ASP A 174 19.69 -4.91 11.79
C ASP A 174 18.86 -3.72 11.24
N PRO A 175 18.78 -2.61 11.98
CA PRO A 175 18.06 -1.42 11.52
C PRO A 175 18.51 -0.90 10.16
N PHE A 176 19.81 -1.00 9.85
CA PHE A 176 20.33 -0.50 8.58
C PHE A 176 19.80 -1.30 7.40
N ASP A 177 19.84 -2.62 7.50
CA ASP A 177 19.30 -3.48 6.46
C ASP A 177 17.78 -3.40 6.33
N LEU A 178 17.05 -3.31 7.46
CA LEU A 178 15.58 -3.17 7.45
C LEU A 178 15.11 -1.91 6.73
N THR A 179 15.86 -0.81 6.86
CA THR A 179 15.48 0.52 6.35
C THR A 179 16.18 0.90 5.05
N ARG A 180 16.97 -0.01 4.47
CA ARG A 180 17.88 0.26 3.35
C ARG A 180 17.22 0.96 2.16
N MET A 181 16.00 0.58 1.81
CA MET A 181 15.25 1.21 0.70
C MET A 181 15.05 2.72 0.90
N TYR A 182 15.04 3.18 2.16
CA TYR A 182 14.79 4.58 2.53
C TYR A 182 16.05 5.34 2.91
N HIS A 183 17.25 4.73 2.85
CA HIS A 183 18.49 5.40 3.28
C HIS A 183 18.76 6.71 2.55
N HIS A 184 18.44 6.78 1.26
CA HIS A 184 18.63 7.99 0.46
C HIS A 184 17.79 9.16 1.00
N VAL A 185 16.51 8.91 1.32
CA VAL A 185 15.63 9.94 1.88
C VAL A 185 15.92 10.24 3.35
N LEU A 186 16.26 9.23 4.14
CA LEU A 186 16.64 9.41 5.55
C LEU A 186 17.92 10.24 5.69
N LYS A 187 18.90 10.06 4.80
CA LYS A 187 20.11 10.90 4.78
C LYS A 187 19.78 12.36 4.47
N ARG A 188 18.86 12.58 3.53
CA ARG A 188 18.39 13.93 3.20
C ARG A 188 17.64 14.56 4.38
N LEU A 189 16.69 13.84 4.96
CA LEU A 189 15.96 14.29 6.16
C LEU A 189 16.91 14.63 7.31
N ALA A 190 17.88 13.75 7.60
CA ALA A 190 18.90 13.97 8.63
C ALA A 190 19.67 15.26 8.39
N SER A 191 20.06 15.53 7.15
CA SER A 191 20.76 16.77 6.77
C SER A 191 19.88 18.01 6.90
N ASP A 192 18.62 17.93 6.48
CA ASP A 192 17.69 19.07 6.47
C ASP A 192 17.35 19.56 7.88
N VAL A 193 17.37 18.66 8.87
CA VAL A 193 16.91 18.94 10.25
C VAL A 193 17.98 18.73 11.32
N GLU A 194 19.24 18.59 10.90
CA GLU A 194 20.41 18.40 11.76
C GLU A 194 20.27 17.24 12.77
N LEU A 195 19.57 16.18 12.38
CA LEU A 195 19.44 14.95 13.17
C LEU A 195 20.42 13.87 12.71
N SER A 196 20.79 12.97 13.62
CA SER A 196 21.63 11.83 13.28
C SER A 196 20.91 10.86 12.33
N PHE A 197 21.54 10.54 11.20
CA PHE A 197 21.06 9.49 10.27
C PHE A 197 20.88 8.13 10.98
N ASP A 198 21.80 7.76 11.88
CA ASP A 198 21.71 6.52 12.66
C ASP A 198 20.46 6.53 13.57
N ASN A 199 20.12 7.67 14.16
CA ASN A 199 18.90 7.81 14.97
C ASN A 199 17.66 7.62 14.10
N LEU A 200 17.61 8.21 12.90
CA LEU A 200 16.47 8.02 11.99
C LEU A 200 16.31 6.56 11.56
N VAL A 201 17.41 5.90 11.18
CA VAL A 201 17.43 4.47 10.79
C VAL A 201 16.93 3.57 11.91
N ARG A 202 17.44 3.74 13.13
CA ARG A 202 17.03 2.93 14.27
C ARG A 202 15.60 3.21 14.70
N ARG A 203 15.17 4.48 14.68
CA ARG A 203 13.79 4.85 15.01
C ARG A 203 12.82 4.25 14.00
N MET A 204 13.12 4.33 12.71
CA MET A 204 12.29 3.71 11.67
C MET A 204 12.18 2.18 11.87
N ALA A 205 13.29 1.50 12.14
CA ALA A 205 13.26 0.05 12.42
C ALA A 205 12.45 -0.31 13.69
N GLN A 206 12.43 0.57 14.69
CA GLN A 206 11.56 0.43 15.86
C GLN A 206 10.08 0.61 15.46
N LEU A 207 9.76 1.62 14.66
CA LEU A 207 8.41 1.89 14.17
C LEU A 207 7.87 0.75 13.30
N MET A 208 8.71 0.04 12.54
CA MET A 208 8.28 -1.16 11.80
C MET A 208 7.64 -2.21 12.71
N ARG A 209 8.16 -2.40 13.92
CA ARG A 209 7.60 -3.34 14.91
C ARG A 209 6.28 -2.85 15.52
N ILE A 210 6.02 -1.54 15.47
CA ILE A 210 4.74 -0.94 15.90
C ILE A 210 3.70 -1.09 14.79
N VAL A 211 4.10 -0.91 13.53
CA VAL A 211 3.20 -1.08 12.37
C VAL A 211 2.69 -2.51 12.29
N ALA A 212 3.58 -3.50 12.38
CA ALA A 212 3.19 -4.90 12.37
C ALA A 212 4.24 -5.79 13.04
N PRO A 213 3.81 -6.89 13.70
CA PRO A 213 4.72 -7.84 14.33
C PRO A 213 5.66 -8.51 13.31
N PRO A 214 6.95 -8.75 13.61
CA PRO A 214 7.93 -9.35 12.68
C PRO A 214 7.47 -10.65 12.00
N GLU A 215 6.64 -11.42 12.69
CA GLU A 215 6.11 -12.68 12.21
C GLU A 215 5.26 -12.51 10.95
N THR A 216 4.59 -11.36 10.75
CA THR A 216 3.70 -11.10 9.61
C THR A 216 4.43 -10.64 8.35
N TRP A 217 5.71 -10.28 8.45
CA TRP A 217 6.52 -9.81 7.32
C TRP A 217 7.86 -10.54 7.19
N SER A 218 7.95 -11.73 7.80
CA SER A 218 9.09 -12.63 7.73
C SER A 218 9.28 -13.27 6.35
N ALA A 219 10.48 -13.78 6.08
CA ALA A 219 10.80 -14.58 4.91
C ALA A 219 9.89 -15.82 4.81
N LYS A 220 9.44 -16.37 5.94
CA LYS A 220 8.48 -17.48 5.97
C LYS A 220 7.13 -17.07 5.38
N ILE A 221 6.56 -15.94 5.81
CA ILE A 221 5.28 -15.44 5.29
C ILE A 221 5.38 -15.13 3.79
N GLU A 222 6.49 -14.53 3.35
CA GLU A 222 6.69 -14.27 1.92
C GLU A 222 6.70 -15.57 1.09
N ARG A 223 7.31 -16.66 1.59
CA ARG A 223 7.23 -17.99 0.95
C ARG A 223 5.82 -18.56 0.95
N GLU A 224 5.04 -18.33 2.00
CA GLU A 224 3.65 -18.78 2.08
C GLU A 224 2.77 -18.07 1.06
N ILE A 225 2.92 -16.75 0.92
CA ILE A 225 2.25 -15.95 -0.13
C ILE A 225 2.64 -16.47 -1.51
N TYR A 226 3.95 -16.65 -1.76
CA TYR A 226 4.44 -17.16 -3.04
C TYR A 226 3.82 -18.53 -3.39
N ARG A 227 3.87 -19.48 -2.45
CA ARG A 227 3.30 -20.83 -2.62
C ARG A 227 1.79 -20.81 -2.82
N HIS A 228 1.08 -19.92 -2.10
CA HIS A 228 -0.36 -19.79 -2.27
C HIS A 228 -0.68 -19.31 -3.68
N ASN A 229 -0.04 -18.23 -4.13
CA ASN A 229 -0.22 -17.66 -5.46
C ASN A 229 0.12 -18.67 -6.56
N GLU A 230 1.22 -19.42 -6.41
CA GLU A 230 1.60 -20.47 -7.36
C GLU A 230 0.53 -21.57 -7.47
N ARG A 231 -0.04 -22.02 -6.34
CA ARG A 231 -1.08 -23.08 -6.30
C ARG A 231 -2.36 -22.68 -7.02
N ILE A 232 -2.74 -21.40 -6.95
CA ILE A 232 -3.92 -20.86 -7.64
C ILE A 232 -3.59 -20.34 -9.05
N GLY A 233 -2.36 -20.56 -9.53
CA GLY A 233 -1.93 -20.15 -10.87
C GLY A 233 -1.68 -18.66 -11.04
N LEU A 234 -1.68 -17.87 -9.96
CA LEU A 234 -1.35 -16.45 -9.99
C LEU A 234 0.17 -16.26 -10.06
N LYS A 235 0.65 -15.87 -11.24
CA LYS A 235 2.06 -15.53 -11.49
C LYS A 235 2.25 -14.02 -11.62
N LEU A 236 1.79 -13.29 -10.61
CA LEU A 236 1.84 -11.82 -10.57
C LEU A 236 3.01 -11.36 -9.70
N THR A 237 3.60 -10.22 -10.08
CA THR A 237 4.51 -9.48 -9.19
C THR A 237 3.72 -8.93 -8.02
N TYR A 238 4.27 -9.02 -6.82
CA TYR A 238 3.65 -8.52 -5.60
C TYR A 238 4.63 -7.67 -4.79
N ARG A 239 4.09 -6.73 -4.01
CA ARG A 239 4.86 -5.96 -3.03
C ARG A 239 5.25 -6.88 -1.87
N ARG A 240 6.52 -6.91 -1.48
CA ARG A 240 6.94 -7.75 -0.36
C ARG A 240 6.33 -7.20 0.94
N PRO A 241 5.81 -8.05 1.85
CA PRO A 241 5.20 -7.60 3.12
C PRO A 241 6.10 -6.66 3.92
N ARG A 242 7.41 -6.96 4.00
CA ARG A 242 8.41 -6.13 4.68
C ARG A 242 8.48 -4.71 4.10
N SER A 243 8.32 -4.57 2.78
CA SER A 243 8.34 -3.27 2.12
C SER A 243 7.10 -2.42 2.46
N LEU A 244 5.92 -3.06 2.59
CA LEU A 244 4.68 -2.39 3.00
C LEU A 244 4.79 -1.88 4.45
N VAL A 245 5.31 -2.72 5.35
CA VAL A 245 5.55 -2.32 6.75
C VAL A 245 6.56 -1.18 6.83
N ALA A 246 7.64 -1.24 6.04
CA ALA A 246 8.63 -0.18 5.98
C ALA A 246 8.05 1.15 5.48
N GLN A 247 7.12 1.14 4.52
CA GLN A 247 6.44 2.35 4.02
C GLN A 247 5.66 3.04 5.14
N HIS A 248 4.85 2.31 5.91
CA HIS A 248 4.11 2.88 7.03
C HIS A 248 5.01 3.32 8.18
N ALA A 249 6.09 2.58 8.45
CA ALA A 249 7.08 2.97 9.46
C ALA A 249 7.78 4.29 9.08
N PHE A 250 8.10 4.46 7.79
CA PHE A 250 8.61 5.72 7.28
C PHE A 250 7.56 6.83 7.42
N GLY A 251 6.30 6.55 7.10
CA GLY A 251 5.19 7.48 7.31
C GLY A 251 5.01 7.90 8.77
N LEU A 252 5.16 6.98 9.73
CA LEU A 252 5.14 7.30 11.16
C LEU A 252 6.34 8.15 11.58
N LEU A 253 7.54 7.86 11.07
CA LEU A 253 8.73 8.67 11.35
C LEU A 253 8.52 10.11 10.87
N VAL A 254 8.03 10.28 9.65
CA VAL A 254 7.72 11.61 9.10
C VAL A 254 6.66 12.31 9.96
N SER A 255 5.62 11.60 10.40
CA SER A 255 4.61 12.14 11.30
C SER A 255 5.21 12.63 12.62
N GLU A 256 6.10 11.87 13.26
CA GLU A 256 6.79 12.32 14.49
C GLU A 256 7.59 13.61 14.28
N LEU A 257 8.27 13.74 13.14
CA LEU A 257 9.05 14.92 12.80
C LEU A 257 8.16 16.14 12.50
N CYS A 258 7.04 15.93 11.79
CA CYS A 258 6.06 16.98 11.51
C CYS A 258 5.33 17.44 12.76
N ASP A 259 4.89 16.50 13.62
CA ASP A 259 4.17 16.82 14.88
C ASP A 259 5.07 17.60 15.85
N ALA A 260 6.38 17.40 15.77
CA ALA A 260 7.38 18.17 16.50
C ALA A 260 7.78 19.50 15.83
N GLU A 261 7.18 19.83 14.68
CA GLU A 261 7.51 20.98 13.84
C GLU A 261 9.01 21.05 13.47
N VAL A 262 9.64 19.88 13.34
CA VAL A 262 11.04 19.75 12.92
C VAL A 262 11.13 19.77 11.39
N VAL A 263 10.08 19.29 10.72
CA VAL A 263 9.92 19.32 9.26
C VAL A 263 8.55 19.93 8.94
N GLU A 264 8.45 20.66 7.82
CA GLU A 264 7.16 21.05 7.24
C GLU A 264 6.28 19.82 6.97
N TRP A 265 4.96 20.02 6.89
CA TRP A 265 4.03 18.96 6.55
C TRP A 265 4.36 18.32 5.19
N ILE A 266 4.89 17.10 5.24
CA ILE A 266 5.28 16.22 4.13
C ILE A 266 6.01 16.97 2.99
N PRO A 267 7.35 17.10 3.09
CA PRO A 267 8.16 17.66 2.01
C PRO A 267 7.91 16.93 0.68
N THR A 268 8.01 17.66 -0.44
CA THR A 268 7.73 17.10 -1.77
C THR A 268 8.51 15.82 -2.07
N TYR A 269 9.79 15.77 -1.71
CA TYR A 269 10.65 14.60 -1.93
C TYR A 269 10.29 13.40 -1.02
N VAL A 270 9.63 13.65 0.11
CA VAL A 270 9.11 12.60 1.00
C VAL A 270 7.79 12.08 0.44
N ARG A 271 6.94 12.97 -0.08
CA ARG A 271 5.63 12.64 -0.67
C ARG A 271 5.74 11.60 -1.77
N GLU A 272 6.69 11.75 -2.68
CA GLU A 272 6.94 10.83 -3.81
C GLU A 272 7.27 9.40 -3.34
N ILE A 273 7.81 9.27 -2.13
CA ILE A 273 8.18 7.98 -1.53
C ILE A 273 7.03 7.40 -0.68
N LEU A 274 6.24 8.27 -0.05
CA LEU A 274 5.08 7.87 0.77
C LEU A 274 3.89 7.41 -0.08
N VAL A 275 3.64 8.05 -1.22
CA VAL A 275 2.47 7.81 -2.07
C VAL A 275 2.88 6.87 -3.20
N VAL A 276 2.70 5.57 -2.98
CA VAL A 276 3.14 4.51 -3.91
C VAL A 276 2.02 4.11 -4.90
N ALA A 277 0.87 4.79 -4.87
CA ALA A 277 -0.21 4.58 -5.83
C ALA A 277 -0.98 5.89 -6.02
N ASP A 278 -1.56 6.05 -7.21
CA ASP A 278 -2.49 7.13 -7.54
C ASP A 278 -3.91 6.55 -7.50
N PRO A 279 -4.69 6.78 -6.43
CA PRO A 279 -5.98 6.11 -6.24
C PRO A 279 -6.99 6.34 -7.36
N PRO A 280 -7.14 7.55 -7.95
CA PRO A 280 -7.94 7.77 -9.16
C PRO A 280 -7.64 6.81 -10.33
N GLY A 281 -6.45 6.19 -10.38
CA GLY A 281 -6.17 5.10 -11.32
C GLY A 281 -7.10 3.88 -11.20
N ASN A 282 -7.80 3.71 -10.07
CA ASN A 282 -8.83 2.68 -9.90
C ASN A 282 -10.17 3.03 -10.58
N LEU A 283 -10.36 4.26 -11.08
CA LEU A 283 -11.55 4.64 -11.87
C LEU A 283 -11.37 4.37 -13.37
N VAL A 284 -10.14 4.11 -13.81
CA VAL A 284 -9.81 4.00 -15.24
C VAL A 284 -10.21 2.63 -15.77
N ASN A 285 -11.03 2.58 -16.81
CA ASN A 285 -11.28 1.32 -17.51
C ASN A 285 -10.05 0.90 -18.33
N ILE A 286 -9.56 -0.32 -18.11
CA ILE A 286 -8.48 -0.88 -18.94
C ILE A 286 -9.04 -1.14 -20.33
N LEU A 287 -8.64 -0.31 -21.29
CA LEU A 287 -8.97 -0.51 -22.69
C LEU A 287 -8.06 -1.60 -23.28
N PRO A 288 -8.58 -2.44 -24.20
CA PRO A 288 -7.72 -3.33 -24.96
C PRO A 288 -6.65 -2.50 -25.67
N ARG A 289 -5.43 -3.05 -25.72
CA ARG A 289 -4.32 -2.41 -26.44
C ARG A 289 -4.76 -2.10 -27.87
N PRO A 290 -4.56 -0.86 -28.37
CA PRO A 290 -4.87 -0.54 -29.74
C PRO A 290 -4.07 -1.42 -30.70
N ASP A 291 -4.70 -1.90 -31.77
CA ASP A 291 -4.09 -2.84 -32.73
C ASP A 291 -2.85 -2.28 -33.44
N TRP A 292 -2.71 -0.94 -33.47
CA TRP A 292 -1.57 -0.25 -34.07
C TRP A 292 -0.37 -0.10 -33.12
N LEU A 293 -0.52 -0.39 -31.81
CA LEU A 293 0.57 -0.32 -30.85
C LEU A 293 1.33 -1.66 -30.82
N TYR A 294 2.40 -1.72 -31.62
CA TYR A 294 3.32 -2.85 -31.60
C TYR A 294 4.20 -2.79 -30.34
N ILE A 295 4.07 -3.79 -29.46
CA ILE A 295 5.05 -4.02 -28.40
C ILE A 295 5.89 -5.22 -28.86
N PRO A 296 7.21 -5.04 -29.05
CA PRO A 296 8.07 -6.13 -29.47
C PRO A 296 7.97 -7.29 -28.50
N ALA A 297 8.01 -8.52 -29.03
CA ALA A 297 8.07 -9.70 -28.17
C ALA A 297 9.34 -9.65 -27.31
N ALA A 298 9.35 -10.31 -26.15
CA ALA A 298 10.53 -10.35 -25.28
C ALA A 298 11.79 -10.85 -26.02
N GLU A 299 11.61 -11.71 -27.02
CA GLU A 299 12.66 -12.23 -27.91
C GLU A 299 13.24 -11.16 -28.85
N GLU A 300 12.43 -10.16 -29.23
CA GLU A 300 12.81 -9.04 -30.10
C GLU A 300 13.52 -7.91 -29.35
N LEU A 301 13.34 -7.86 -28.02
CA LEU A 301 14.02 -6.91 -27.13
C LEU A 301 15.47 -7.31 -26.80
N GLY A 302 15.90 -8.52 -27.19
CA GLY A 302 17.27 -9.00 -26.96
C GLY A 302 17.56 -9.40 -25.51
N LYS A 303 18.85 -9.50 -25.15
CA LYS A 303 19.31 -10.02 -23.84
C LYS A 303 19.09 -9.07 -22.65
N TYR A 304 18.67 -7.84 -22.90
CA TYR A 304 18.40 -6.84 -21.88
C TYR A 304 17.14 -6.07 -22.31
N PRO A 305 15.95 -6.49 -21.85
CA PRO A 305 14.73 -5.69 -21.99
C PRO A 305 14.84 -4.37 -21.21
#